data_AF-A0A7S2TF63-F1
#
_entry.id   AF-A0A7S2TF63-F1
#
_cell.length_a   1.000
_cell.length_b   1.000
_cell.length_c   1.000
_cell.angle_alpha   90.00
_cell.angle_beta   90.00
_cell.angle_gamma   90.00
#
_symmetry.space_group_name_H-M   'P 1'
#
loop_
_entity.id
_entity.type
_entity.pdbx_description
1 polymer ?
#
loop_
_entity_poly.entity_id
_entity_poly.type
_entity_poly.pdbx_seq_one_letter_code
_entity_poly.pdbx_strand_id
1 'polypeptide(L)'
;MSYDLIFQLFEFALLKVRMFLGDGLGGTGHCNVIQPSLELKSPKGEPHTLQSALEAVFPSVVVENLDVSVQGIPVPLDSNMFWLCENLCHADQFLYVILKKKKL
;
A
#
# COMPACT_ATOMS: atom_id res chain seq x y z
N MET A 1 21.47 16.77 21.61
CA MET A 1 21.80 16.92 20.18
C MET A 1 22.28 15.55 19.72
N SER A 2 21.50 14.70 19.07
CA SER A 2 21.01 14.90 17.70
C SER A 2 19.99 13.78 17.39
N TYR A 3 18.69 14.07 17.53
CA TYR A 3 17.62 13.22 16.98
C TYR A 3 17.06 13.81 15.66
N ASP A 4 17.42 15.06 15.36
CA ASP A 4 16.96 15.79 14.16
C ASP A 4 17.51 15.22 12.84
N LEU A 5 18.71 14.62 12.86
CA LEU A 5 19.33 14.06 11.66
C LEU A 5 18.68 12.75 11.19
N ILE A 6 18.07 11.98 12.08
CA ILE A 6 17.30 10.78 11.69
C ILE A 6 15.97 11.19 11.07
N PHE A 7 15.34 12.26 11.57
CA PHE A 7 14.10 12.81 11.00
C PHE A 7 14.29 13.46 9.62
N GLN A 8 15.44 14.09 9.35
CA GLN A 8 15.76 14.67 8.04
C GLN A 8 16.11 13.64 6.96
N LEU A 9 16.51 12.40 7.32
CA LEU A 9 16.66 11.31 6.34
C LEU A 9 15.33 10.63 5.98
N PHE A 10 14.29 10.84 6.78
CA PHE A 10 12.91 10.42 6.49
C PHE A 10 12.15 11.38 5.57
N GLU A 11 12.78 12.49 5.14
CA GLU A 11 12.13 13.50 4.29
C GLU A 11 11.81 13.00 2.88
N PHE A 12 12.39 11.87 2.44
CA PHE A 12 12.06 11.18 1.19
C PHE A 12 11.97 9.67 1.38
N ALA A 13 11.30 9.22 2.44
CA ALA A 13 11.08 7.79 2.63
C ALA A 13 10.05 7.29 1.59
N LEU A 14 10.57 6.73 0.50
CA LEU A 14 9.79 6.01 -0.49
C LEU A 14 9.30 4.69 0.13
N LEU A 15 7.98 4.48 0.13
CA LEU A 15 7.41 3.21 0.56
C LEU A 15 7.72 2.13 -0.48
N LYS A 16 8.35 1.05 -0.02
CA LYS A 16 8.56 -0.17 -0.81
C LYS A 16 7.31 -1.03 -0.73
N VAL A 17 6.33 -0.73 -1.58
CA VAL A 17 5.06 -1.50 -1.65
C VAL A 17 5.07 -2.39 -2.88
N ARG A 18 4.57 -3.61 -2.74
CA ARG A 18 4.20 -4.47 -3.87
C ARG A 18 2.70 -4.74 -3.82
N MET A 19 2.00 -4.32 -4.86
CA MET A 19 0.56 -4.52 -4.98
C MET A 19 0.29 -5.62 -6.00
N PHE A 20 -0.59 -6.56 -5.63
CA PHE A 20 -0.99 -7.69 -6.45
C PHE A 20 -2.48 -7.57 -6.74
N LEU A 21 -2.84 -7.36 -8.00
CA LEU A 21 -4.24 -7.38 -8.42
C LEU A 21 -4.56 -8.74 -9.05
N GLY A 22 -5.50 -9.47 -8.44
CA GLY A 22 -5.96 -10.77 -8.93
C GLY A 22 -7.46 -10.79 -9.24
N ASP A 23 -7.83 -11.48 -10.32
CA ASP A 23 -9.22 -11.54 -10.81
C ASP A 23 -10.12 -12.55 -10.07
N GLY A 24 -9.65 -13.20 -9.01
CA GLY A 24 -10.46 -14.07 -8.15
C GLY A 24 -11.05 -15.33 -8.81
N LEU A 25 -10.78 -15.56 -10.10
CA LEU A 25 -11.19 -16.75 -10.86
C LEU A 25 -10.00 -17.71 -10.91
N GLY A 26 -10.17 -18.91 -10.34
CA GLY A 26 -9.13 -19.92 -10.13
C GLY A 26 -8.58 -20.60 -11.38
N GLY A 27 -8.23 -19.84 -12.43
CA GLY A 27 -7.58 -20.34 -13.64
C GLY A 27 -6.72 -19.24 -14.25
N THR A 28 -5.40 -19.46 -14.31
CA THR A 28 -4.42 -18.68 -15.09
C THR A 28 -4.58 -17.15 -15.08
N GLY A 29 -5.06 -16.57 -13.98
CA GLY A 29 -5.28 -15.13 -13.87
C GLY A 29 -3.95 -14.39 -13.92
N HIS A 30 -3.80 -13.46 -14.86
CA HIS A 30 -2.64 -12.58 -14.92
C HIS A 30 -2.55 -11.80 -13.60
N CYS A 31 -1.56 -12.12 -12.79
CA CYS A 31 -1.29 -11.38 -11.57
C CYS A 31 -0.44 -10.16 -11.95
N ASN A 32 -1.06 -8.99 -11.97
CA ASN A 32 -0.33 -7.75 -12.19
C ASN A 32 0.35 -7.36 -10.89
N VAL A 33 1.68 -7.44 -10.88
CA VAL A 33 2.53 -6.97 -9.78
C VAL A 33 2.98 -5.56 -10.10
N ILE A 34 2.61 -4.60 -9.25
CA ILE A 34 3.00 -3.21 -9.39
C ILE A 34 3.82 -2.82 -8.16
N GLN A 35 4.92 -2.10 -8.39
CA GLN A 35 5.83 -1.63 -7.34
C GLN A 35 5.90 -0.10 -7.37
N PRO A 36 4.88 0.59 -6.85
CA PRO A 36 4.82 2.03 -6.91
C PRO A 36 5.82 2.65 -5.94
N SER A 37 6.48 3.72 -6.38
CA SER A 37 7.22 4.62 -5.48
C SER A 37 6.23 5.61 -4.89
N LEU A 38 5.83 5.39 -3.65
CA LEU A 38 4.90 6.26 -2.93
C LEU A 38 5.64 7.11 -1.90
N GLU A 39 5.37 8.41 -1.88
CA GLU A 39 5.92 9.33 -0.89
C GLU A 39 5.11 9.25 0.41
N LEU A 40 5.78 9.12 1.55
CA LEU A 40 5.12 8.95 2.85
C LEU A 40 4.28 10.15 3.33
N LYS A 41 4.39 11.30 2.65
CA LYS A 41 3.71 12.53 3.02
C LYS A 41 2.95 13.06 1.81
N SER A 42 1.66 13.33 2.02
CA SER A 42 0.92 14.19 1.09
C SER A 42 1.60 15.56 1.03
N PRO A 43 1.57 16.27 -0.11
CA PRO A 43 2.04 17.66 -0.20
C PRO A 43 1.40 18.60 0.84
N LYS A 44 0.25 18.21 1.39
CA LYS A 44 -0.49 18.93 2.44
C LYS A 44 -0.12 18.51 3.88
N GLY A 45 0.83 17.59 4.05
CA GLY A 45 1.23 17.04 5.35
C GLY A 45 0.23 16.05 5.97
N GLU A 46 -0.79 15.64 5.23
CA GLU A 46 -1.78 14.66 5.71
C GLU A 46 -1.18 13.24 5.73
N PRO A 47 -1.61 12.39 6.69
CA PRO A 47 -1.17 11.00 6.76
C PRO A 47 -1.57 10.24 5.49
N HIS A 48 -0.61 9.57 4.85
CA HIS A 48 -0.93 8.75 3.68
C HIS A 48 -1.69 7.49 4.11
N THR A 49 -2.90 7.32 3.59
CA THR A 49 -3.76 6.16 3.85
C THR A 49 -3.62 5.11 2.77
N LEU A 50 -4.03 3.88 3.07
CA LEU A 50 -4.08 2.79 2.10
C LEU A 50 -4.96 3.14 0.89
N GLN A 51 -6.08 3.83 1.12
CA GLN A 51 -6.96 4.32 0.07
C GLN A 51 -6.22 5.27 -0.89
N SER A 52 -5.60 6.32 -0.36
CA SER A 52 -4.90 7.30 -1.18
C SER A 52 -3.70 6.70 -1.93
N ALA A 53 -3.04 5.71 -1.34
CA ALA A 53 -2.01 4.92 -2.02
C ALA A 53 -2.60 4.11 -3.20
N LEU A 54 -3.77 3.48 -3.02
CA LEU A 54 -4.42 2.72 -4.09
C LEU A 54 -4.94 3.63 -5.21
N GLU A 55 -5.54 4.77 -4.89
CA GLU A 55 -6.01 5.75 -5.87
C GLU A 55 -4.85 6.33 -6.69
N ALA A 56 -3.69 6.55 -6.08
CA ALA A 56 -2.50 7.02 -6.79
C ALA A 56 -1.96 6.00 -7.81
N VAL A 57 -2.07 4.70 -7.50
CA VAL A 57 -1.54 3.61 -8.33
C VAL A 57 -2.56 3.15 -9.37
N PHE A 58 -3.84 3.17 -8.99
CA PHE A 58 -4.97 2.68 -9.77
C PHE A 58 -6.09 3.72 -9.85
N PRO A 59 -5.89 4.86 -10.53
CA PRO A 59 -6.85 5.96 -10.55
C PRO A 59 -8.20 5.60 -11.18
N SER A 60 -8.26 4.53 -11.98
CA SER A 60 -9.47 4.05 -12.65
C SER A 60 -10.17 2.89 -11.93
N VAL A 61 -9.64 2.43 -10.79
CA VAL A 61 -10.23 1.30 -10.05
C VAL A 61 -11.09 1.83 -8.91
N VAL A 62 -12.35 1.39 -8.89
CA VAL A 62 -13.28 1.67 -7.78
C VAL A 62 -12.85 0.85 -6.58
N VAL A 63 -12.16 1.50 -5.63
CA VAL A 63 -11.50 0.84 -4.49
C VAL A 63 -12.53 0.16 -3.57
N GLU A 64 -13.76 0.66 -3.53
CA GLU A 64 -14.87 0.10 -2.77
C GLU A 64 -15.24 -1.32 -3.23
N ASN A 65 -14.95 -1.65 -4.49
CA ASN A 65 -15.18 -2.97 -5.08
C ASN A 65 -14.02 -3.94 -4.87
N LEU A 66 -13.01 -3.56 -4.07
CA LEU A 66 -11.87 -4.41 -3.76
C LEU A 66 -11.92 -4.91 -2.31
N ASP A 67 -11.57 -6.18 -2.15
CA ASP A 67 -11.10 -6.73 -0.89
C ASP A 67 -9.59 -6.55 -0.82
N VAL A 68 -9.17 -5.74 0.15
CA VAL A 68 -7.77 -5.39 0.38
C VAL A 68 -7.26 -6.15 1.60
N SER A 69 -6.14 -6.85 1.43
CA SER A 69 -5.53 -7.61 2.52
C SER A 69 -4.01 -7.48 2.52
N VAL A 70 -3.44 -7.53 3.71
CA VAL A 70 -2.00 -7.52 3.96
C VAL A 70 -1.68 -8.75 4.81
N GLN A 71 -0.74 -9.58 4.37
CA GLN A 71 -0.42 -10.86 5.02
C GLN A 71 -1.65 -11.77 5.22
N GLY A 72 -2.65 -11.69 4.33
CA GLY A 72 -3.89 -12.47 4.42
C GLY A 72 -4.94 -11.94 5.40
N ILE A 73 -4.66 -10.84 6.09
CA ILE A 73 -5.60 -10.17 7.00
C ILE A 73 -6.28 -9.02 6.25
N PRO A 74 -7.62 -8.87 6.31
CA PRO A 74 -8.31 -7.72 5.73
C PRO A 74 -7.89 -6.43 6.45
N VAL A 75 -7.54 -5.40 5.68
CA VAL A 75 -7.08 -4.11 6.22
C VAL A 75 -8.03 -3.01 5.77
N PRO A 76 -8.49 -2.12 6.69
CA PRO A 76 -9.41 -1.07 6.33
C PRO A 76 -8.69 0.02 5.50
N LEU A 77 -9.40 0.63 4.55
CA LEU A 77 -8.82 1.54 3.56
C LEU A 77 -8.30 2.86 4.16
N ASP A 78 -8.82 3.27 5.30
CA ASP A 78 -8.36 4.42 6.08
C ASP A 78 -7.08 4.14 6.90
N SER A 79 -6.57 2.91 6.87
CA SER A 79 -5.33 2.53 7.56
C SER A 79 -4.15 3.41 7.13
N ASN A 80 -3.37 3.82 8.12
CA ASN A 80 -2.16 4.61 7.92
C ASN A 80 -1.06 3.76 7.26
N MET A 81 -0.56 4.19 6.10
CA MET A 81 0.48 3.47 5.35
C MET A 81 1.81 3.37 6.10
N PHE A 82 2.18 4.40 6.86
CA PHE A 82 3.40 4.36 7.67
C PHE A 82 3.32 3.23 8.70
N TRP A 83 2.20 3.15 9.42
CA TRP A 83 1.97 2.09 10.41
C TRP A 83 1.97 0.70 9.75
N LEU A 84 1.31 0.55 8.60
CA LEU A 84 1.30 -0.72 7.86
C LEU A 84 2.70 -1.14 7.44
N CYS A 85 3.53 -0.21 6.93
CA CYS A 85 4.90 -0.52 6.53
C CYS A 85 5.80 -0.83 7.72
N GLU A 86 5.63 -0.15 8.85
CA GLU A 86 6.45 -0.41 10.04
C GLU A 86 6.13 -1.77 10.67
N ASN A 87 4.87 -2.18 10.67
CA ASN A 87 4.41 -3.34 11.43
C ASN A 87 4.15 -4.59 10.58
N LEU A 88 3.81 -4.44 9.30
CA LEU A 88 3.37 -5.53 8.42
C LEU A 88 4.28 -5.73 7.19
N CYS A 89 5.47 -5.13 7.15
CA CYS A 89 6.46 -5.48 6.14
C CYS A 89 6.96 -6.92 6.32
N HIS A 90 7.28 -7.56 5.19
CA HIS A 90 7.99 -8.82 5.20
C HIS A 90 9.48 -8.61 5.54
N ALA A 91 10.20 -9.72 5.78
CA ALA A 91 11.64 -9.70 6.05
C ALA A 91 12.49 -9.04 4.94
N ASP A 92 11.95 -8.93 3.71
CA ASP A 92 12.57 -8.25 2.58
C ASP A 92 12.33 -6.73 2.56
N GLN A 93 11.69 -6.18 3.59
CA GLN A 93 11.32 -4.78 3.73
C GLN A 93 10.28 -4.30 2.70
N PHE A 94 9.51 -5.21 2.11
CA PHE A 94 8.37 -4.86 1.27
C PHE A 94 7.05 -5.09 2.00
N LEU A 95 6.12 -4.15 1.81
CA LEU A 95 4.72 -4.34 2.17
C LEU A 95 3.99 -5.00 1.00
N TYR A 96 3.48 -6.20 1.23
CA TYR A 96 2.70 -6.95 0.24
C TYR A 96 1.22 -6.69 0.44
N VAL A 97 0.61 -5.98 -0.51
CA VAL A 97 -0.83 -5.68 -0.51
C VAL A 97 -1.49 -6.51 -1.60
N ILE A 98 -2.49 -7.31 -1.21
CA ILE A 98 -3.25 -8.17 -2.11
C ILE A 98 -4.62 -7.53 -2.32
N LEU A 99 -4.96 -7.29 -3.59
CA LEU A 99 -6.21 -6.71 -4.06
C LEU A 99 -7.00 -7.79 -4.80
N LYS A 100 -8.22 -8.04 -4.35
CA LYS A 100 -9.16 -8.96 -5.00
C LYS A 100 -10.44 -8.23 -5.32
N LYS A 101 -11.04 -8.48 -6.47
CA LYS A 101 -12.37 -7.95 -6.78
C LYS A 101 -13.40 -8.65 -5.89
N LYS A 102 -14.29 -7.86 -5.26
CA LYS A 102 -15.47 -8.39 -4.58
C LYS A 102 -16.36 -9.09 -5.60
N LYS A 103 -16.85 -10.28 -5.25
CA LYS A 103 -17.93 -10.91 -6.02
C LYS A 103 -19.21 -10.14 -5.72
N LEU A 104 -19.72 -9.42 -6.71
CA LEU A 104 -21.06 -8.82 -6.69
C LEU A 104 -22.12 -9.92 -6.64
#